data_AF-A0A445BCB1-F1
#
_entry.id   AF-A0A445BCB1-F1
#
_cell.length_a   1.000
_cell.length_b   1.000
_cell.length_c   1.000
_cell.angle_alpha   90.00
_cell.angle_beta   90.00
_cell.angle_gamma   90.00
#
_symmetry.space_group_name_H-M   'P 1'
#
loop_
_entity.id
_entity.type
_entity.pdbx_description
1 polymer ?
#
loop_
_entity_poly.entity_id
_entity_poly.type
_entity_poly.pdbx_seq_one_letter_code
_entity_poly.pdbx_strand_id
1 'polypeptide(L)'
;MEECLDVVVNSAGAGFMMGVIAGSPYHFFKSLCISPTHMATACNAVRLNAPRVGGKVAAWCALCKVSKNALVSVRQKDDAWNRIFSGAIGTGLLSVCRRSLRASACFTMCGALFGTVVEVSSIMLDKSSAPAPRFD
;
A
#
# COMPACT_ATOMS: atom_id res chain seq x y z
N MET A 1 13.01 18.40 -7.23
CA MET A 1 11.61 18.16 -6.81
C MET A 1 10.83 17.44 -7.90
N GLU A 2 11.11 17.73 -9.17
CA GLU A 2 10.50 17.08 -10.35
C GLU A 2 10.58 15.54 -10.33
N GLU A 3 11.77 14.96 -10.14
CA GLU A 3 11.94 13.50 -10.05
C GLU A 3 11.20 12.86 -8.86
N CYS A 4 11.01 13.61 -7.77
CA CYS A 4 10.31 13.09 -6.59
C CYS A 4 8.80 13.02 -6.84
N LEU A 5 8.26 14.03 -7.53
CA LEU A 5 6.83 14.06 -7.87
C LEU A 5 6.48 12.92 -8.82
N ASP A 6 7.30 12.69 -9.86
CA ASP A 6 7.06 11.61 -10.82
C ASP A 6 7.08 10.23 -10.16
N VAL A 7 8.02 10.00 -9.24
CA VAL A 7 8.10 8.75 -8.49
C VAL A 7 6.90 8.56 -7.55
N VAL A 8 6.35 9.64 -6.97
CA VAL A 8 5.13 9.60 -6.15
C VAL A 8 3.90 9.33 -7.01
N VAL A 9 3.77 10.02 -8.15
CA VAL A 9 2.65 9.85 -9.10
C VAL A 9 2.65 8.44 -9.67
N ASN A 10 3.81 7.92 -10.09
CA ASN A 10 3.95 6.55 -10.57
C ASN A 10 3.57 5.53 -9.48
N SER A 11 4.01 5.75 -8.23
CA SER A 11 3.64 4.88 -7.11
C SER A 11 2.14 4.94 -6.78
N ALA A 12 1.51 6.11 -6.91
CA ALA A 12 0.08 6.28 -6.70
C ALA A 12 -0.72 5.57 -7.79
N GLY A 13 -0.29 5.68 -9.05
CA GLY A 13 -0.87 4.98 -10.20
C GLY A 13 -0.78 3.46 -10.06
N ALA A 14 0.40 2.95 -9.69
CA ALA A 14 0.59 1.52 -9.40
C ALA A 14 -0.33 1.05 -8.25
N GLY A 15 -0.43 1.84 -7.17
CA GLY A 15 -1.35 1.57 -6.06
C GLY A 15 -2.82 1.56 -6.48
N PHE A 16 -3.22 2.49 -7.35
CA PHE A 16 -4.57 2.56 -7.91
C PHE A 16 -4.91 1.28 -8.68
N MET A 17 -4.03 0.87 -9.59
CA MET A 17 -4.22 -0.33 -10.41
C MET A 17 -4.34 -1.58 -9.52
N MET A 18 -3.43 -1.75 -8.56
CA MET A 18 -3.50 -2.87 -7.61
C MET A 18 -4.82 -2.88 -6.82
N GLY A 19 -5.29 -1.71 -6.36
CA GLY A 19 -6.55 -1.59 -5.65
C GLY A 19 -7.78 -1.88 -6.51
N VAL A 20 -7.77 -1.48 -7.79
CA VAL A 20 -8.86 -1.79 -8.73
C VAL A 20 -8.88 -3.28 -9.07
N ILE A 21 -7.72 -3.87 -9.38
CA ILE A 21 -7.61 -5.29 -9.73
C ILE A 21 -8.03 -6.17 -8.55
N ALA A 22 -7.55 -5.87 -7.34
CA ALA A 22 -7.93 -6.64 -6.14
C ALA A 22 -9.38 -6.40 -5.70
N GLY A 23 -9.88 -5.16 -5.83
CA GLY A 23 -11.24 -4.80 -5.42
C GLY A 23 -12.34 -5.29 -6.37
N SER A 24 -12.04 -5.43 -7.66
CA SER A 24 -13.01 -5.84 -8.69
C SER A 24 -13.63 -7.21 -8.44
N PRO A 25 -12.88 -8.32 -8.27
CA PRO A 25 -13.47 -9.62 -8.03
C PRO A 25 -14.23 -9.66 -6.70
N TYR A 26 -13.70 -9.04 -5.64
CA TYR A 26 -14.38 -8.99 -4.35
C TYR A 26 -15.77 -8.33 -4.44
N HIS A 27 -15.85 -7.16 -5.09
CA HIS A 27 -17.12 -6.46 -5.27
C HIS A 27 -18.06 -7.16 -6.26
N PHE A 28 -17.52 -7.88 -7.24
CA PHE A 28 -18.30 -8.69 -8.17
C PHE A 28 -18.97 -9.87 -7.47
N PHE A 29 -18.18 -10.71 -6.78
CA PHE A 29 -18.69 -11.88 -6.06
C PHE A 29 -19.63 -11.49 -4.92
N LYS A 30 -19.27 -10.46 -4.15
CA LYS A 30 -20.14 -9.96 -3.07
C LYS A 30 -21.51 -9.53 -3.61
N SER A 31 -21.56 -8.92 -4.79
CA SER A 31 -22.82 -8.48 -5.41
C SER A 31 -23.61 -9.64 -5.99
N LEU A 32 -22.94 -10.65 -6.55
CA LEU A 32 -23.57 -11.89 -7.01
C LEU A 32 -24.19 -12.69 -5.85
N CYS A 33 -23.55 -12.74 -4.69
CA CYS A 33 -24.10 -13.41 -3.51
C CYS A 33 -25.36 -12.72 -2.98
N ILE A 34 -25.52 -11.41 -3.19
CA ILE A 34 -26.71 -10.65 -2.77
C ILE A 34 -27.83 -10.78 -3.81
N SER A 35 -27.49 -10.83 -5.10
CA SER A 35 -28.47 -10.97 -6.18
C SER A 35 -27.87 -11.80 -7.33
N PRO A 36 -28.12 -13.13 -7.37
CA PRO A 36 -27.44 -14.04 -8.29
C PRO A 36 -27.92 -13.95 -9.74
N THR A 37 -29.11 -13.41 -9.99
CA THR A 37 -29.73 -13.35 -11.33
C THR A 37 -29.36 -12.10 -12.13
N HIS A 38 -28.76 -11.08 -11.50
CA HIS A 38 -28.52 -9.78 -12.14
C HIS A 38 -27.02 -9.48 -12.32
N MET A 39 -26.40 -10.07 -13.35
CA MET A 39 -25.00 -9.82 -13.72
C MET A 39 -24.71 -8.34 -14.03
N ALA A 40 -25.69 -7.61 -14.60
CA ALA A 40 -25.57 -6.18 -14.84
C ALA A 40 -25.46 -5.37 -13.54
N THR A 41 -26.15 -5.80 -12.47
CA THR A 41 -26.05 -5.20 -11.13
C THR A 41 -24.69 -5.46 -10.50
N ALA A 42 -24.15 -6.67 -10.67
CA ALA A 42 -22.80 -7.00 -10.22
C ALA A 42 -21.72 -6.16 -10.94
N CYS A 43 -21.85 -5.98 -12.26
CA CYS A 43 -20.95 -5.12 -13.03
C CYS A 43 -21.02 -3.64 -12.60
N ASN A 44 -22.22 -3.11 -12.41
CA ASN A 44 -22.41 -1.75 -11.89
C ASN A 44 -21.82 -1.58 -10.48
N ALA A 45 -21.97 -2.58 -9.61
CA ALA A 45 -21.37 -2.55 -8.28
C ALA A 45 -19.84 -2.51 -8.31
N VAL A 46 -19.20 -3.23 -9.24
CA VAL A 46 -17.75 -3.14 -9.47
C VAL A 46 -17.37 -1.74 -9.93
N ARG A 47 -18.06 -1.19 -10.93
CA ARG A 47 -17.75 0.16 -11.48
C ARG A 47 -17.88 1.27 -10.43
N LEU A 48 -18.81 1.14 -9.48
CA LEU A 48 -19.00 2.12 -8.42
C LEU A 48 -17.99 1.99 -7.27
N ASN A 49 -17.51 0.77 -6.98
CA ASN A 49 -16.70 0.51 -5.78
C ASN A 49 -15.21 0.26 -6.05
N ALA A 50 -14.85 -0.38 -7.16
CA ALA A 50 -13.45 -0.64 -7.53
C ALA A 50 -12.59 0.64 -7.62
N PRO A 51 -13.00 1.73 -8.30
CA PRO A 51 -12.22 2.97 -8.32
C PRO A 51 -12.15 3.66 -6.94
N ARG A 52 -13.15 3.46 -6.07
CA ARG A 52 -13.11 4.00 -4.69
C ARG A 52 -12.07 3.28 -3.83
N VAL A 53 -11.93 1.97 -3.98
CA VAL A 53 -10.88 1.18 -3.32
C VAL A 53 -9.53 1.55 -3.90
N GLY A 54 -9.40 1.59 -5.24
CA GLY A 54 -8.20 2.04 -5.94
C GLY A 54 -7.72 3.42 -5.47
N GLY A 55 -8.61 4.41 -5.36
CA GLY A 55 -8.25 5.75 -4.90
C GLY A 55 -7.73 5.79 -3.45
N LYS A 56 -8.28 4.95 -2.56
CA LYS A 56 -7.77 4.83 -1.18
C LYS A 56 -6.37 4.22 -1.15
N VAL A 57 -6.12 3.19 -1.96
CA VAL A 57 -4.79 2.55 -2.09
C VAL A 57 -3.79 3.47 -2.80
N ALA A 58 -4.23 4.28 -3.76
CA ALA A 58 -3.39 5.28 -4.41
C ALA A 58 -2.91 6.36 -3.41
N ALA A 59 -3.85 6.91 -2.63
CA ALA A 59 -3.53 7.89 -1.59
C ALA A 59 -2.61 7.31 -0.52
N TRP A 60 -2.85 6.04 -0.14
CA TRP A 60 -1.98 5.26 0.72
C TRP A 60 -0.53 5.21 0.19
N CYS A 61 -0.34 4.72 -1.04
CA CYS A 61 0.96 4.56 -1.66
C CYS A 61 1.70 5.90 -1.83
N ALA A 62 0.99 6.95 -2.25
CA ALA A 62 1.55 8.30 -2.36
C ALA A 62 2.09 8.79 -1.02
N LEU A 63 1.30 8.62 0.04
CA LEU A 63 1.64 9.09 1.39
C LEU A 63 2.86 8.36 1.96
N CYS A 64 2.94 7.04 1.77
CA CYS A 64 4.12 6.26 2.15
C CYS A 64 5.38 6.74 1.39
N LYS A 65 5.29 6.97 0.08
CA LYS A 65 6.44 7.43 -0.73
C LYS A 65 6.90 8.84 -0.33
N VAL A 66 5.96 9.76 -0.10
CA VAL A 66 6.27 11.12 0.40
C VAL A 66 6.91 11.06 1.79
N SER A 67 6.39 10.22 2.69
CA SER A 67 6.95 10.04 4.03
C SER A 67 8.38 9.50 3.99
N LYS A 68 8.67 8.55 3.09
CA LYS A 68 10.03 8.05 2.90
C LYS A 68 10.98 9.16 2.44
N ASN A 69 10.58 9.99 1.48
CA ASN A 69 11.42 11.09 1.01
C ASN A 69 11.67 12.16 2.09
N ALA A 70 10.66 12.45 2.92
CA ALA A 70 10.81 13.33 4.07
C ALA A 70 11.81 12.76 5.10
N LEU A 71 11.72 11.46 5.42
CA LEU A 71 12.65 10.80 6.33
C LEU A 71 14.08 10.74 5.79
N VAL A 72 14.25 10.51 4.49
CA VAL A 72 15.57 10.57 3.82
C VAL A 72 16.11 11.99 3.84
N SER A 73 15.29 13.01 3.61
CA SER A 73 15.73 14.41 3.69
C SER A 73 16.21 14.80 5.09
N VAL A 74 15.54 14.32 6.14
CA VAL A 74 15.90 14.62 7.54
C VAL A 74 17.11 13.80 8.01
N ARG A 75 17.19 12.51 7.64
CA ARG A 75 18.18 11.56 8.20
C ARG A 75 19.35 11.26 7.26
N GLN A 76 19.26 11.66 5.99
CA GLN A 76 20.26 11.47 4.93
C GLN A 76 20.74 10.00 4.78
N LYS A 77 19.91 9.03 5.19
CA LYS A 77 20.20 7.58 5.11
C LYS A 77 18.98 6.80 4.62
N ASP A 78 19.22 5.84 3.74
CA ASP A 78 18.22 4.91 3.20
C ASP A 78 18.28 3.57 3.96
N ASP A 79 17.89 3.58 5.23
CA ASP A 79 17.88 2.39 6.08
C ASP A 79 16.53 1.64 6.03
N ALA A 80 16.54 0.32 6.27
CA ALA A 80 15.34 -0.53 6.43
C ALA A 80 14.30 0.06 7.41
N TRP A 81 14.78 0.79 8.42
CA TRP A 81 13.94 1.53 9.37
C TRP A 81 13.08 2.60 8.69
N ASN A 82 13.59 3.33 7.69
CA ASN A 82 12.79 4.33 6.97
C ASN A 82 11.64 3.69 6.19
N ARG A 83 11.80 2.44 5.72
CA ARG A 83 10.73 1.70 5.03
C ARG A 83 9.60 1.35 5.99
N ILE A 84 9.93 0.84 7.18
CA ILE A 84 8.95 0.51 8.23
C ILE A 84 8.23 1.78 8.74
N PHE A 85 8.98 2.84 9.03
CA PHE A 85 8.39 4.10 9.49
C PHE A 85 7.54 4.77 8.42
N SER A 86 7.93 4.72 7.14
CA SER A 86 7.12 5.28 6.06
C SER A 86 5.75 4.59 5.95
N GLY A 87 5.70 3.27 6.17
CA GLY A 87 4.45 2.51 6.24
C GLY A 87 3.61 2.89 7.46
N ALA A 88 4.22 3.05 8.63
CA ALA A 88 3.53 3.48 9.84
C ALA A 88 2.98 4.92 9.75
N ILE A 89 3.76 5.85 9.20
CA ILE A 89 3.36 7.25 9.01
C ILE A 89 2.25 7.35 7.99
N GLY A 90 2.32 6.58 6.90
CA GLY A 90 1.22 6.45 5.97
C GLY A 90 -0.09 6.12 6.69
N THR A 91 -0.11 5.09 7.55
CA THR A 91 -1.34 4.50 8.16
C THR A 91 -1.87 5.41 9.22
N GLY A 92 -0.97 5.97 10.01
CA GLY A 92 -1.32 6.97 11.00
C GLY A 92 -1.93 8.19 10.36
N LEU A 93 -1.25 8.79 9.38
CA LEU A 93 -1.69 10.06 8.80
C LEU A 93 -3.00 9.92 8.01
N LEU A 94 -3.14 8.86 7.19
CA LEU A 94 -4.40 8.61 6.48
C LEU A 94 -5.57 8.33 7.44
N SER A 95 -5.29 7.69 8.58
CA SER A 95 -6.30 7.37 9.58
C SER A 95 -6.64 8.56 10.49
N VAL A 96 -5.70 9.45 10.80
CA VAL A 96 -5.98 10.72 11.50
C VAL A 96 -6.85 11.63 10.63
N CYS A 97 -6.57 11.72 9.33
CA CYS A 97 -7.34 12.57 8.43
C CYS A 97 -8.78 12.07 8.19
N ARG A 98 -9.09 10.81 8.49
CA ARG A 98 -10.36 10.15 8.10
C ARG A 98 -11.14 9.55 9.27
N ARG A 99 -10.52 9.43 10.45
CA ARG A 99 -11.04 8.73 11.63
C ARG A 99 -10.50 9.37 12.91
N SER A 100 -11.03 8.94 14.05
CA SER A 100 -10.58 9.39 15.37
C SER A 100 -9.15 8.93 15.69
N LEU A 101 -8.46 9.67 16.56
CA LEU A 101 -7.09 9.41 17.03
C LEU A 101 -6.89 7.98 17.53
N ARG A 102 -7.88 7.39 18.21
CA ARG A 102 -7.80 6.01 18.73
C ARG A 102 -7.77 4.97 17.62
N ALA A 103 -8.53 5.18 16.55
CA ALA A 103 -8.50 4.30 15.39
C ALA A 103 -7.17 4.44 14.64
N SER A 104 -6.63 5.66 14.58
CA SER A 104 -5.32 5.93 13.98
C SER A 104 -4.21 5.09 14.61
N ALA A 105 -4.11 5.01 15.94
CA ALA A 105 -3.11 4.19 16.60
C ALA A 105 -3.14 2.70 16.16
N CYS A 106 -4.33 2.12 16.04
CA CYS A 106 -4.51 0.74 15.58
C CYS A 106 -4.09 0.57 14.11
N PHE A 107 -4.49 1.49 13.23
CA PHE A 107 -4.06 1.45 11.83
C PHE A 107 -2.55 1.65 11.68
N THR A 108 -1.95 2.56 12.45
CA THR A 108 -0.49 2.76 12.50
C THR A 108 0.21 1.46 12.85
N MET A 109 -0.25 0.75 13.88
CA MET A 109 0.32 -0.56 14.28
C MET A 109 0.18 -1.60 13.17
N CYS A 110 -0.99 -1.72 12.54
CA CYS A 110 -1.18 -2.65 11.42
C CYS A 110 -0.28 -2.31 10.23
N GLY A 111 -0.12 -1.04 9.90
CA GLY A 111 0.77 -0.59 8.83
C GLY A 111 2.25 -0.83 9.13
N ALA A 112 2.67 -0.62 10.38
CA ALA A 112 4.03 -0.93 10.84
C ALA A 112 4.30 -2.43 10.75
N LEU A 113 3.37 -3.27 11.23
CA LEU A 113 3.47 -4.72 11.13
C LEU A 113 3.59 -5.17 9.68
N PHE A 114 2.73 -4.65 8.79
CA PHE A 114 2.81 -4.98 7.37
C PHE A 114 4.16 -4.57 6.76
N GLY A 115 4.65 -3.37 7.08
CA GLY A 115 5.97 -2.90 6.65
C GLY A 115 7.11 -3.81 7.13
N THR A 116 7.06 -4.30 8.38
CA THR A 116 8.08 -5.23 8.90
C THR A 116 8.07 -6.57 8.17
N VAL A 117 6.89 -7.11 7.83
CA VAL A 117 6.78 -8.38 7.11
C VAL A 117 7.39 -8.26 5.72
N VAL A 118 7.11 -7.16 5.00
CA VAL A 118 7.67 -6.92 3.67
C VAL A 118 9.20 -6.81 3.72
N GLU A 119 9.74 -6.07 4.69
CA GLU A 119 11.20 -5.92 4.80
C GLU A 119 11.88 -7.24 5.18
N VAL A 120 11.33 -7.97 6.16
CA VAL A 120 11.85 -9.30 6.55
C VAL A 120 11.79 -10.27 5.37
N SER A 121 10.70 -10.27 4.60
CA SER A 121 10.57 -11.12 3.42
C SER A 121 11.61 -10.79 2.35
N SER A 122 11.95 -9.50 2.18
CA SER A 122 12.97 -9.07 1.21
C SER A 122 14.35 -9.58 1.63
N ILE A 123 14.71 -9.42 2.91
CA ILE A 123 15.98 -9.92 3.46
C ILE A 123 16.11 -11.44 3.32
N MET A 124 15.00 -12.19 3.51
CA MET A 124 15.01 -13.65 3.38
C MET A 124 15.19 -14.10 1.93
N LEU A 125 14.60 -13.38 0.97
CA LEU A 125 14.79 -13.65 -0.47
C LEU A 125 16.22 -13.35 -0.94
N ASP A 126 16.82 -12.27 -0.45
CA ASP A 126 18.22 -11.95 -0.75
C ASP A 126 19.16 -13.02 -0.20
N LYS A 127 18.83 -13.60 0.96
CA LYS A 127 19.62 -14.67 1.58
C LYS A 127 19.46 -16.02 0.88
N SER A 128 18.31 -16.30 0.27
CA SER A 128 18.07 -17.57 -0.45
C SER A 128 18.60 -17.57 -1.88
N SER A 129 18.74 -16.39 -2.50
CA SER A 129 19.27 -16.21 -3.85
C SER A 129 20.80 -15.97 -3.90
N ALA A 130 21.45 -15.88 -2.74
CA ALA A 130 22.90 -15.75 -2.66
C ALA A 130 23.59 -17.01 -3.24
N PRO A 131 24.46 -16.89 -4.26
CA PRO A 131 25.19 -18.03 -4.80
C PRO A 131 26.11 -18.63 -3.73
N ALA A 132 26.25 -19.96 -3.74
CA ALA A 132 27.11 -20.69 -2.80
C ALA A 132 28.54 -20.11 -2.80
N PRO A 133 29.24 -20.06 -1.64
CA PRO A 133 30.61 -19.56 -1.59
C PRO A 133 31.49 -20.41 -2.50
N ARG A 134 32.11 -19.79 -3.51
CA ARG A 134 33.24 -20.39 -4.23
C ARG A 134 34.42 -20.43 -3.27
N PHE A 135 34.80 -21.63 -2.89
CA PHE A 135 36.09 -21.88 -2.26
C PHE A 135 37.11 -21.96 -3.42
N ASP A 136 37.73 -20.83 -3.73
CA ASP A 136 38.95 -20.77 -4.55
C ASP A 136 40.16 -20.67 -3.61
#